data_AF-A0A397CQ11-F1
#
_entry.id   AF-A0A397CQ11-F1
#
_cell.length_a   1.000
_cell.length_b   1.000
_cell.length_c   1.000
_cell.angle_alpha   90.00
_cell.angle_beta   90.00
_cell.angle_gamma   90.00
#
_symmetry.space_group_name_H-M   'P 1'
#
loop_
_entity.id
_entity.type
_entity.pdbx_description
1 polymer ?
#
loop_
_entity_poly.entity_id
_entity_poly.type
_entity_poly.pdbx_seq_one_letter_code
_entity_poly.pdbx_strand_id
1 'polypeptide(L)'
;MSVDMISRHRDSFRDGVVHSFTGSAAEAKQLVDLDLFIGINGCSLKTQDNLDVVKSIPIDRIMLETDAPWCDVRPTHASFAHVRTVFQSNKPDKFQLGRGVKGRNEPNTIMYILMYAHV
;
A
#
# COMPACT_ATOMS: atom_id res chain seq x y z
N MET A 1 13.41 1.40 -7.85
CA MET A 1 14.53 2.35 -7.67
C MET A 1 15.62 1.62 -6.91
N SER A 2 16.90 1.71 -7.31
CA SER A 2 17.96 0.92 -6.65
C SER A 2 18.30 1.49 -5.27
N VAL A 3 18.33 0.64 -4.25
CA VAL A 3 18.79 0.97 -2.88
C VAL A 3 20.19 1.59 -2.90
N ASP A 4 21.07 1.10 -3.78
CA ASP A 4 22.43 1.64 -3.95
C ASP A 4 22.41 3.12 -4.36
N MET A 5 21.53 3.51 -5.29
CA MET A 5 21.45 4.90 -5.75
C MET A 5 20.97 5.82 -4.62
N ILE A 6 19.96 5.37 -3.88
CA ILE A 6 19.41 6.10 -2.73
C ILE A 6 20.48 6.28 -1.66
N SER A 7 21.20 5.21 -1.31
CA SER A 7 22.28 5.24 -0.32
C SER A 7 23.38 6.24 -0.70
N ARG A 8 23.83 6.22 -1.96
CA ARG A 8 24.87 7.16 -2.46
C ARG A 8 24.46 8.63 -2.40
N HIS A 9 23.16 8.93 -2.36
CA HIS A 9 22.64 10.30 -2.35
C HIS A 9 21.82 10.58 -1.09
N ARG A 10 21.97 9.78 -0.02
CA ARG A 10 21.11 9.89 1.15
C ARG A 10 21.17 11.27 1.80
N ASP A 11 22.33 11.92 1.76
CA ASP A 11 22.54 13.27 2.32
C ASP A 11 22.01 14.40 1.42
N SER A 12 21.54 14.09 0.21
CA SER A 12 21.00 15.07 -0.74
C SER A 12 19.54 15.43 -0.46
N PHE A 13 18.88 14.72 0.45
CA PHE A 13 17.50 14.98 0.86
C PHE A 13 17.32 14.68 2.36
N ARG A 14 16.32 15.29 2.99
CA ARG A 14 16.09 15.14 4.44
C ARG A 14 15.27 13.89 4.74
N ASP A 15 14.05 13.85 4.21
CA ASP A 15 13.06 12.82 4.45
C ASP A 15 12.62 12.18 3.14
N GLY A 16 12.09 10.96 3.20
CA GLY A 16 11.59 10.29 2.02
C GLY A 16 10.70 9.10 2.34
N VAL A 17 9.83 8.77 1.38
CA VAL A 17 9.01 7.57 1.37
C VAL A 17 9.26 6.79 0.10
N VAL A 18 9.46 5.48 0.22
CA VAL A 18 9.44 4.57 -0.91
C VAL A 18 8.00 4.16 -1.16
N HIS A 19 7.36 4.91 -2.05
CA HIS A 19 5.96 4.76 -2.46
C HIS A 19 5.66 3.38 -3.07
N SER A 20 4.45 2.88 -2.81
CA SER A 20 3.85 1.67 -3.40
C SER A 20 4.78 0.45 -3.33
N PHE A 21 5.32 0.17 -2.14
CA PHE A 21 6.34 -0.85 -1.95
C PHE A 21 5.77 -2.26 -2.14
N THR A 22 6.43 -3.05 -2.99
CA THR A 22 6.12 -4.47 -3.22
C THR A 22 7.38 -5.34 -3.21
N GLY A 23 8.47 -4.82 -2.63
CA GLY A 23 9.76 -5.49 -2.56
C GLY A 23 9.83 -6.56 -1.47
N SER A 24 11.04 -7.04 -1.21
CA SER A 24 11.29 -8.07 -0.19
C SER A 24 11.44 -7.48 1.22
N ALA A 25 11.33 -8.31 2.27
CA ALA A 25 11.61 -7.89 3.64
C ALA A 25 13.06 -7.39 3.82
N ALA A 26 14.01 -8.01 3.11
CA ALA A 26 15.41 -7.58 3.14
C ALA A 26 15.58 -6.17 2.55
N GLU A 27 14.90 -5.89 1.44
CA GLU A 27 14.90 -4.57 0.82
C GLU A 27 14.19 -3.53 1.69
N ALA A 28 13.03 -3.88 2.26
CA ALA A 28 12.31 -3.01 3.20
C ALA A 28 13.19 -2.62 4.40
N LYS A 29 13.91 -3.60 4.96
CA LYS A 29 14.87 -3.35 6.05
C LYS A 29 15.97 -2.38 5.62
N GLN A 30 16.59 -2.58 4.45
CA GLN A 30 17.64 -1.68 3.96
C GLN A 30 17.13 -0.24 3.79
N LEU A 31 15.91 -0.07 3.31
CA LEU A 31 15.30 1.25 3.14
C LEU A 31 14.98 1.92 4.48
N VAL A 32 14.48 1.16 5.45
CA VAL A 32 14.24 1.64 6.82
C VAL A 32 15.55 1.98 7.54
N ASP A 33 16.61 1.19 7.36
CA ASP A 33 17.95 1.48 7.90
C ASP A 33 18.53 2.78 7.33
N LEU A 34 18.08 3.20 6.13
CA LEU A 34 18.37 4.50 5.53
C LEU A 34 17.42 5.61 6.01
N ASP A 35 16.66 5.39 7.09
CA ASP A 35 15.72 6.36 7.66
C ASP A 35 14.65 6.84 6.66
N LEU A 36 14.11 5.91 5.87
CA LEU A 36 13.01 6.15 4.94
C LEU A 36 11.73 5.47 5.43
N PHE A 37 10.60 6.06 5.06
CA PHE A 37 9.29 5.46 5.22
C PHE A 37 8.96 4.51 4.07
N ILE A 38 8.05 3.57 4.31
CA ILE A 38 7.56 2.63 3.31
C ILE A 38 6.08 2.88 3.04
N GLY A 39 5.74 3.19 1.79
CA GLY A 39 4.37 3.41 1.33
C GLY A 39 3.66 2.08 1.04
N ILE A 40 2.51 1.87 1.68
CA ILE A 40 1.71 0.64 1.60
C ILE A 40 0.35 0.96 0.96
N ASN A 41 0.01 0.20 -0.08
CA ASN A 41 -1.29 0.24 -0.74
C ASN A 41 -1.81 -1.18 -1.05
N GLY A 42 -2.90 -1.32 -1.81
CA GLY A 42 -3.46 -2.64 -2.10
C GLY A 42 -2.57 -3.52 -3.00
N CYS A 43 -1.60 -2.94 -3.72
CA CYS A 43 -0.58 -3.72 -4.44
C CYS A 43 0.45 -4.34 -3.49
N SER A 44 0.73 -3.68 -2.37
CA SER A 44 1.57 -4.19 -1.27
C SER A 44 0.92 -5.31 -0.45
N LEU A 45 -0.33 -5.69 -0.77
CA LEU A 45 -1.15 -6.57 0.07
C LEU A 45 -1.79 -7.73 -0.72
N LYS A 46 -1.23 -8.07 -1.89
CA LYS A 46 -1.81 -9.05 -2.82
C LYS A 46 -1.61 -10.49 -2.35
N THR A 47 -0.40 -10.86 -1.94
CA THR A 47 -0.01 -12.23 -1.57
C THR A 47 0.32 -12.34 -0.09
N GLN A 48 0.36 -13.58 0.44
CA GLN A 48 0.79 -13.82 1.82
C GLN A 48 2.22 -13.33 2.06
N ASP A 49 3.13 -13.53 1.10
CA ASP A 49 4.50 -13.01 1.22
C ASP A 49 4.50 -11.48 1.34
N ASN A 50 3.65 -10.77 0.59
CA ASN A 50 3.55 -9.31 0.73
C ASN A 50 3.05 -8.92 2.12
N LEU A 51 2.05 -9.64 2.64
CA LEU A 51 1.53 -9.45 4.01
C LEU A 51 2.64 -9.62 5.06
N ASP A 52 3.44 -10.68 4.94
CA ASP A 52 4.54 -10.95 5.88
C ASP A 52 5.65 -9.89 5.80
N VAL A 53 5.92 -9.35 4.60
CA VAL A 53 6.83 -8.21 4.43
C VAL A 53 6.27 -6.97 5.12
N VAL A 54 4.99 -6.62 4.92
CA VAL A 54 4.39 -5.44 5.58
C VAL A 54 4.47 -5.57 7.11
N LYS A 55 4.21 -6.76 7.67
CA LYS A 55 4.33 -7.03 9.11
C LYS A 55 5.75 -6.90 9.66
N SER A 56 6.77 -7.03 8.82
CA SER A 56 8.18 -6.90 9.23
C SER A 56 8.62 -5.43 9.36
N ILE A 57 7.85 -4.49 8.82
CA ILE A 57 8.18 -3.06 8.83
C ILE A 57 7.74 -2.44 10.18
N PRO A 58 8.59 -1.65 10.85
CA PRO A 58 8.19 -0.90 12.04
C PRO A 58 6.98 0.00 11.77
N ILE A 59 6.00 0.00 12.66
CA ILE A 59 4.73 0.72 12.47
C ILE A 59 4.92 2.24 12.29
N ASP A 60 5.94 2.81 12.94
CA ASP A 60 6.34 4.22 12.85
C ASP A 60 7.08 4.56 11.55
N ARG A 61 7.30 3.56 10.68
CA ARG A 61 7.91 3.71 9.34
C ARG A 61 6.93 3.41 8.20
N ILE A 62 5.66 3.15 8.50
CA ILE A 62 4.62 2.88 7.48
C ILE A 62 3.88 4.17 7.11
N MET A 63 3.67 4.39 5.81
CA MET A 63 2.71 5.35 5.27
C MET A 63 1.62 4.63 4.48
N LEU A 64 0.37 5.08 4.59
CA LEU A 64 -0.76 4.48 3.90
C LEU A 64 -1.13 5.27 2.65
N GLU A 65 -1.46 4.57 1.57
CA GLU A 65 -1.94 5.19 0.33
C GLU A 65 -2.84 4.24 -0.46
N THR A 66 -3.55 4.76 -1.48
CA THR A 66 -4.43 3.95 -2.33
C THR A 66 -3.85 3.68 -3.71
N ASP A 67 -3.02 4.60 -4.20
CA ASP A 67 -2.62 4.69 -5.62
C ASP A 67 -3.83 4.65 -6.58
N ALA A 68 -4.96 5.21 -6.13
CA ALA A 68 -6.16 5.30 -6.96
C ALA A 68 -5.86 6.03 -8.29
N PRO A 69 -6.34 5.53 -9.43
CA PRO A 69 -7.42 4.54 -9.59
C PRO A 69 -7.00 3.06 -9.56
N TRP A 70 -5.73 2.79 -9.25
CA TRP A 70 -5.12 1.46 -9.26
C TRP A 70 -5.11 0.80 -7.87
N CYS A 71 -4.44 -0.35 -7.77
CA CYS A 71 -4.17 -1.04 -6.50
C CYS A 71 -5.40 -1.29 -5.60
N ASP A 72 -6.56 -1.57 -6.20
CA ASP A 72 -7.75 -2.02 -5.47
C ASP A 72 -7.50 -3.33 -4.70
N VAL A 73 -8.12 -3.48 -3.53
CA VAL A 73 -8.10 -4.71 -2.73
C VAL A 73 -9.23 -5.61 -3.19
N ARG A 74 -8.89 -6.68 -3.92
CA ARG A 74 -9.86 -7.56 -4.57
C ARG A 74 -10.10 -8.82 -3.76
N PRO A 75 -11.25 -9.51 -3.93
CA PRO A 75 -11.54 -10.79 -3.27
C PRO A 75 -10.47 -11.88 -3.41
N THR A 76 -9.66 -11.82 -4.46
CA THR A 76 -8.58 -12.76 -4.73
C THR A 76 -7.26 -12.42 -4.01
N HIS A 77 -7.16 -11.25 -3.37
CA HIS A 77 -5.96 -10.85 -2.63
C HIS A 77 -6.01 -11.39 -1.21
N ALA A 78 -4.84 -11.73 -0.65
CA ALA A 78 -4.71 -12.25 0.71
C ALA A 78 -5.29 -11.30 1.77
N SER A 79 -5.14 -9.98 1.58
CA SER A 79 -5.66 -8.96 2.51
C SER A 79 -7.18 -8.84 2.55
N PHE A 80 -7.91 -9.35 1.54
CA PHE A 80 -9.36 -9.14 1.45
C PHE A 80 -10.12 -9.75 2.65
N ALA A 81 -9.59 -10.84 3.22
CA ALA A 81 -10.15 -11.46 4.42
C ALA A 81 -10.21 -10.54 5.64
N HIS A 82 -9.44 -9.44 5.64
CA HIS A 82 -9.37 -8.48 6.75
C HIS A 82 -10.26 -7.23 6.52
N VAL A 83 -10.84 -7.07 5.34
CA VAL A 83 -11.68 -5.90 5.01
C VAL A 83 -13.01 -5.99 5.75
N ARG A 84 -13.31 -4.97 6.57
CA ARG A 84 -14.53 -4.90 7.39
C ARG A 84 -15.55 -3.88 6.89
N THR A 85 -15.08 -2.75 6.35
CA THR A 85 -15.95 -1.75 5.72
C THR A 85 -15.91 -1.97 4.22
N VAL A 86 -17.08 -1.91 3.56
CA VAL A 86 -17.19 -2.05 2.11
C VAL A 86 -17.98 -0.87 1.56
N PHE A 87 -17.39 -0.14 0.63
CA PHE A 87 -18.05 0.92 -0.12
C PHE A 87 -18.82 0.32 -1.30
N GLN A 88 -20.06 0.77 -1.49
CA GLN A 88 -20.90 0.28 -2.59
C GLN A 88 -20.38 0.80 -3.94
N SER A 89 -20.34 -0.08 -4.93
CA SER A 89 -19.88 0.25 -6.28
C SER A 89 -20.77 -0.33 -7.37
N ASN A 90 -20.94 0.45 -8.44
CA ASN A 90 -21.71 0.06 -9.63
C ASN A 90 -20.78 -0.29 -10.79
N LYS A 91 -21.30 -1.00 -11.81
CA LYS A 91 -20.57 -1.17 -13.08
C LYS A 91 -20.39 0.19 -13.77
N PRO A 92 -19.34 0.39 -14.59
CA PRO A 92 -19.07 1.68 -15.24
C PRO A 92 -20.26 2.25 -16.05
N ASP A 93 -21.01 1.39 -16.73
CA ASP A 93 -22.21 1.75 -17.52
C ASP A 93 -23.42 2.18 -16.66
N LYS A 94 -23.33 2.02 -15.33
CA LYS A 94 -24.37 2.36 -14.35
C LYS A 94 -23.86 3.34 -13.30
N PHE A 95 -23.01 4.29 -13.72
CA PHE A 95 -22.47 5.32 -12.83
C PHE A 95 -23.59 6.03 -12.06
N GLN A 96 -23.36 6.23 -10.76
CA GLN A 96 -24.27 6.93 -9.87
C GLN A 96 -23.45 7.75 -8.87
N LEU A 97 -23.75 9.05 -8.75
CA LEU A 97 -23.13 9.91 -7.75
C LEU A 97 -23.33 9.33 -6.34
N GLY A 98 -22.27 9.39 -5.52
CA GLY A 98 -22.27 8.82 -4.16
C GLY A 98 -21.96 7.32 -4.09
N ARG A 99 -21.66 6.67 -5.22
CA ARG A 99 -21.18 5.27 -5.27
C ARG A 99 -19.88 5.17 -6.05
N GLY A 100 -19.04 4.20 -5.68
CA GLY A 100 -17.81 3.91 -6.42
C GLY A 100 -18.09 3.23 -7.78
N VAL A 101 -17.05 3.12 -8.61
CA VAL A 101 -17.11 2.40 -9.89
C VAL A 101 -16.30 1.11 -9.79
N LYS A 102 -16.90 -0.03 -10.13
CA LYS A 102 -16.22 -1.34 -10.10
C LYS A 102 -14.98 -1.31 -10.99
N GLY A 103 -13.84 -1.69 -10.42
CA GLY A 103 -12.54 -1.68 -11.10
C GLY A 103 -11.82 -0.34 -11.10
N ARG A 104 -12.38 0.69 -10.45
CA ARG A 104 -11.72 1.99 -10.22
C ARG A 104 -11.56 2.19 -8.72
N ASN A 105 -10.33 2.05 -8.23
CA ASN A 105 -10.03 2.35 -6.84
C ASN A 105 -10.25 3.85 -6.56
N GLU A 106 -10.51 4.21 -5.30
CA GLU A 106 -10.79 5.59 -4.89
C GLU A 106 -10.10 5.92 -3.57
N PRO A 107 -9.80 7.20 -3.27
CA PRO A 107 -9.08 7.56 -2.05
C PRO A 107 -9.73 7.09 -0.74
N ASN A 108 -11.06 6.97 -0.70
CA ASN A 108 -11.79 6.48 0.48
C ASN A 108 -11.50 5.01 0.82
N THR A 109 -11.02 4.21 -0.14
CA THR A 109 -10.62 2.81 0.11
C THR A 109 -9.31 2.70 0.88
N ILE A 110 -8.65 3.81 1.24
CA ILE A 110 -7.51 3.81 2.18
C ILE A 110 -7.86 3.09 3.49
N MET A 111 -9.14 3.09 3.87
CA MET A 111 -9.67 2.31 4.99
C MET A 111 -9.39 0.80 4.88
N TYR A 112 -9.38 0.24 3.67
CA TYR A 112 -9.08 -1.18 3.45
C TYR A 112 -7.61 -1.47 3.77
N ILE A 113 -6.72 -0.53 3.45
CA ILE A 113 -5.29 -0.65 3.73
C ILE A 113 -5.04 -0.52 5.25
N LEU A 114 -5.71 0.44 5.90
CA LEU A 114 -5.66 0.64 7.34
C LEU A 114 -6.10 -0.61 8.12
N MET A 115 -7.15 -1.30 7.64
CA MET A 115 -7.67 -2.53 8.27
C MET A 115 -6.67 -3.69 8.28
N TYR A 116 -5.65 -3.64 7.43
CA TYR A 116 -4.55 -4.61 7.45
C TYR A 116 -3.35 -4.11 8.26
N ALA A 117 -2.95 -2.84 8.12
CA ALA A 117 -1.70 -2.31 8.70
C ALA A 117 -1.63 -2.33 10.26
N HIS A 118 -2.67 -2.82 10.94
CA HIS A 118 -2.75 -2.94 12.40
C HIS A 118 -3.05 -4.38 12.88
N VAL A 119 -2.87 -5.40 12.02
CA VAL A 119 -3.11 -6.84 12.32
C VAL A 119 -1.84 -7.65 12.15
#